data_AF-A0A367LV56-F1
#
_entry.id   AF-A0A367LV56-F1
#
_cell.length_a   1.000
_cell.length_b   1.000
_cell.length_c   1.000
_cell.angle_alpha   90.00
_cell.angle_beta   90.00
_cell.angle_gamma   90.00
#
_symmetry.space_group_name_H-M   'P 1'
#
loop_
_entity.id
_entity.type
_entity.pdbx_description
1 polymer ?
#
loop_
_entity_poly.entity_id
_entity_poly.type
_entity_poly.pdbx_seq_one_letter_code
_entity_poly.pdbx_strand_id
1 'polypeptide(L)'
;GLGDVYKRQIQRINDYGSRLVINDQGNLTPTELRAKVRRAARKYGHPVLILVDYLQLMRCPGLENRATEISEISRSLKALAKEMDCPVVALSQLNRSLENRPNKRP
;
A
#
# COMPACT_ATOMS: atom_id res chain seq x y z
N GLY A 1 -4.02 -29.21 -12.35
CA GLY A 1 -4.45 -28.19 -13.35
C GLY A 1 -4.59 -26.82 -12.70
N LEU A 2 -5.02 -25.80 -13.46
CA LEU A 2 -5.15 -24.40 -12.99
C LEU A 2 -6.00 -24.29 -11.69
N GLY A 3 -7.02 -25.14 -11.54
CA GLY A 3 -7.86 -25.20 -10.33
C GLY A 3 -7.12 -25.63 -9.05
N ASP A 4 -6.12 -26.52 -9.15
CA ASP A 4 -5.34 -26.98 -7.99
C ASP A 4 -4.31 -25.92 -7.53
N VAL A 5 -3.91 -25.05 -8.44
CA VAL A 5 -3.07 -23.89 -8.10
C VAL A 5 -3.91 -22.87 -7.34
N TYR A 6 -5.10 -22.54 -7.83
CA TYR A 6 -5.98 -21.56 -7.21
C TYR A 6 -6.40 -21.96 -5.79
N LYS A 7 -6.79 -23.23 -5.59
CA LYS A 7 -7.12 -23.78 -4.27
C LYS A 7 -5.95 -23.68 -3.29
N ARG A 8 -4.72 -23.96 -3.75
CA ARG A 8 -3.51 -23.80 -2.92
C ARG A 8 -3.25 -22.34 -2.54
N GLN A 9 -3.46 -21.39 -3.44
CA GLN A 9 -3.25 -19.97 -3.12
C GLN A 9 -4.27 -19.46 -2.10
N ILE A 10 -5.55 -19.84 -2.25
CA ILE A 10 -6.59 -19.51 -1.26
C ILE A 10 -6.26 -20.10 0.11
N GLN A 11 -5.84 -21.36 0.14
CA GLN A 11 -5.47 -22.01 1.41
C GLN A 11 -4.33 -21.26 2.09
N ARG A 12 -3.28 -20.86 1.35
CA ARG A 12 -2.17 -20.06 1.90
C ARG A 12 -2.61 -18.71 2.46
N ILE A 13 -3.60 -18.07 1.82
CA ILE A 13 -4.16 -16.82 2.34
C ILE A 13 -4.90 -17.07 3.67
N ASN A 14 -5.70 -18.15 3.72
CA ASN A 14 -6.42 -18.54 4.94
C ASN A 14 -5.46 -18.88 6.08
N ASP A 15 -4.32 -19.50 5.77
CA ASP A 15 -3.29 -19.87 6.76
C ASP A 15 -2.64 -18.64 7.43
N TYR A 16 -2.73 -17.44 6.84
CA TYR A 16 -2.28 -16.22 7.52
C TYR A 16 -3.15 -15.87 8.74
N GLY A 17 -4.41 -16.33 8.79
CA GLY A 17 -5.32 -16.09 9.91
C GLY A 17 -5.34 -14.62 10.34
N SER A 18 -5.07 -14.37 11.62
CA SER A 18 -5.04 -13.01 12.21
C SER A 18 -3.79 -12.18 11.85
N ARG A 19 -2.82 -12.75 11.12
CA ARG A 19 -1.62 -12.03 10.64
C ARG A 19 -1.87 -11.27 9.33
N LEU A 20 -2.94 -11.58 8.62
CA LEU A 20 -3.42 -10.74 7.51
C LEU A 20 -4.25 -9.60 8.10
N VAL A 21 -3.63 -8.43 8.25
CA VAL A 21 -4.30 -7.23 8.75
C VAL A 21 -4.76 -6.40 7.57
N ILE A 22 -6.08 -6.28 7.41
CA ILE A 22 -6.71 -5.42 6.40
C ILE A 22 -7.24 -4.16 7.08
N ASN A 23 -6.92 -3.01 6.50
CA ASN A 23 -7.50 -1.73 6.89
C ASN A 23 -8.15 -1.08 5.67
N ASP A 24 -9.45 -0.86 5.75
CA ASP A 24 -10.32 -0.33 4.69
C ASP A 24 -10.69 1.14 4.91
N GLN A 25 -10.05 1.80 5.87
CA GLN A 25 -10.30 3.21 6.16
C GLN A 25 -9.83 4.08 4.99
N GLY A 26 -10.75 4.88 4.44
CA GLY A 26 -10.44 5.85 3.39
C GLY A 26 -9.67 7.07 3.88
N ASN A 27 -9.09 7.83 2.94
CA ASN A 27 -8.41 9.12 3.17
C ASN A 27 -7.26 9.06 4.19
N LEU A 28 -6.57 7.93 4.27
CA LEU A 28 -5.49 7.74 5.23
C LEU A 28 -4.31 8.68 4.96
N THR A 29 -3.85 9.37 6.00
CA THR A 29 -2.59 10.10 5.95
C THR A 29 -1.40 9.15 6.15
N PRO A 30 -0.19 9.49 5.66
CA PRO A 30 1.00 8.68 5.93
C PRO A 30 1.30 8.48 7.42
N THR A 31 0.99 9.48 8.24
CA THR A 31 1.14 9.42 9.71
C THR A 31 0.18 8.40 10.33
N GLU A 32 -1.09 8.39 9.92
CA GLU A 32 -2.06 7.40 10.38
C GLU A 32 -1.66 5.98 9.94
N LEU A 33 -1.16 5.82 8.71
CA LEU A 33 -0.69 4.52 8.22
C LEU A 33 0.44 4.00 9.11
N ARG A 34 1.45 4.84 9.38
CA ARG A 34 2.56 4.48 10.28
C ARG A 34 2.06 4.09 11.66
N ALA A 35 1.13 4.85 12.25
CA ALA A 35 0.58 4.55 13.56
C ALA A 35 -0.17 3.20 13.60
N LYS A 36 -0.92 2.88 12.53
CA LYS A 36 -1.61 1.60 12.39
C LYS A 36 -0.64 0.43 12.20
N VAL A 37 0.38 0.58 11.35
CA VAL A 37 1.41 -0.44 11.13
C VAL A 37 2.17 -0.74 12.41
N ARG A 38 2.61 0.28 13.15
CA ARG A 38 3.25 0.10 14.48
C ARG A 38 2.35 -0.64 15.46
N ARG A 39 1.06 -0.30 15.49
CA ARG A 39 0.08 -0.97 16.36
C ARG A 39 -0.08 -2.45 15.98
N ALA A 40 -0.19 -2.74 14.70
CA ALA A 40 -0.24 -4.11 14.19
C ALA A 40 1.05 -4.87 14.53
N ALA A 41 2.21 -4.25 14.34
CA ALA A 41 3.50 -4.87 14.62
C ALA A 41 3.68 -5.25 16.09
N ARG A 42 3.22 -4.39 17.01
CA ARG A 42 3.21 -4.71 18.44
C ARG A 42 2.28 -5.87 18.79
N LYS A 43 1.17 -6.05 18.06
CA LYS A 43 0.18 -7.09 18.33
C LYS A 43 0.53 -8.43 17.66
N TYR A 44 1.10 -8.40 16.47
CA TYR A 44 1.24 -9.58 15.59
C TYR A 44 2.70 -9.88 15.19
N GLY A 45 3.66 -9.03 15.57
CA GLY A 45 5.05 -9.11 15.13
C GLY A 45 5.33 -8.26 13.89
N HIS A 46 6.61 -8.14 13.51
CA HIS A 46 7.03 -7.30 12.38
C HIS A 46 6.37 -7.76 11.07
N PRO A 47 5.86 -6.83 10.24
CA PRO A 47 5.27 -7.19 8.97
C PRO A 47 6.36 -7.70 8.01
N VAL A 48 6.01 -8.70 7.21
CA VAL A 48 6.86 -9.18 6.10
C VAL A 48 6.59 -8.43 4.79
N LEU A 49 5.43 -7.77 4.71
CA LEU A 49 5.00 -6.94 3.59
C LEU A 49 3.98 -5.91 4.08
N ILE A 50 4.06 -4.70 3.55
CA ILE A 50 3.02 -3.68 3.68
C ILE A 50 2.50 -3.37 2.28
N LEU A 51 1.20 -3.56 2.06
CA LEU A 51 0.52 -3.25 0.80
C LEU A 51 -0.36 -2.02 0.97
N VAL A 52 -0.29 -1.08 0.02
CA VAL A 52 -1.14 0.12 -0.03
C VAL A 52 -1.90 0.14 -1.35
N ASP A 53 -3.23 0.02 -1.28
CA ASP A 53 -4.16 0.06 -2.42
C ASP A 53 -5.14 1.25 -2.26
N TYR A 54 -4.94 2.39 -2.91
CA TYR A 54 -3.82 2.85 -3.75
C TYR A 54 -3.44 4.28 -3.33
N LEU A 55 -2.23 4.73 -3.68
CA LEU A 55 -1.64 6.01 -3.20
C LEU A 55 -2.58 7.21 -3.38
N GLN A 56 -3.34 7.23 -4.47
CA GLN A 56 -4.20 8.36 -4.79
C GLN A 56 -5.38 8.55 -3.83
N LEU A 57 -5.66 7.59 -2.95
CA LEU A 57 -6.65 7.73 -1.87
C LEU A 57 -6.05 8.28 -0.57
N MET A 58 -4.72 8.40 -0.49
CA MET A 58 -4.05 9.03 0.64
C MET A 58 -3.98 10.55 0.48
N ARG A 59 -4.04 11.25 1.62
CA ARG A 59 -4.01 12.71 1.71
C ARG A 59 -2.92 13.20 2.65
N CYS A 60 -2.33 14.36 2.33
CA CYS A 60 -1.52 15.15 3.25
C CYS A 60 -2.20 16.52 3.40
N PRO A 61 -2.84 16.79 4.55
CA PRO A 61 -3.49 18.08 4.79
C PRO A 61 -2.52 19.24 4.55
N GLY A 62 -2.99 20.30 3.89
CA GLY A 62 -2.20 21.51 3.63
C GLY A 62 -1.36 21.49 2.35
N LEU A 63 -1.40 20.42 1.54
CA LEU A 63 -0.79 20.39 0.21
C LEU A 63 -1.86 20.51 -0.89
N GLU A 64 -1.81 21.59 -1.66
CA GLU A 64 -2.75 21.82 -2.76
C GLU A 64 -2.32 21.11 -4.06
N ASN A 65 -1.00 21.00 -4.28
CA ASN A 65 -0.47 20.35 -5.48
C ASN A 65 -0.40 18.83 -5.30
N ARG A 66 -1.22 18.11 -6.08
CA ARG A 66 -1.29 16.64 -6.02
C ARG A 66 0.05 15.95 -6.33
N ALA A 67 0.88 16.50 -7.21
CA ALA A 67 2.20 15.92 -7.51
C ALA A 67 3.15 16.03 -6.31
N THR A 68 3.12 17.18 -5.62
CA THR A 68 3.88 17.39 -4.38
C THR A 68 3.36 16.46 -3.28
N GLU A 69 2.04 16.35 -3.15
CA GLU A 69 1.40 15.44 -2.18
C GLU A 69 1.82 13.98 -2.38
N ILE A 70 1.78 13.49 -3.62
CA ILE A 70 2.23 12.13 -3.96
C ILE A 70 3.72 11.95 -3.67
N SER A 71 4.53 12.97 -3.90
CA SER A 71 5.97 12.95 -3.59
C SER A 71 6.21 12.81 -2.07
N GLU A 72 5.44 13.53 -1.24
CA GLU A 72 5.51 13.41 0.21
C GLU A 72 5.00 12.08 0.75
N ILE A 73 3.91 11.56 0.18
CA ILE A 73 3.41 10.23 0.51
C ILE A 73 4.50 9.19 0.20
N SER A 74 5.11 9.26 -0.99
CA SER A 74 6.15 8.32 -1.42
C SER A 74 7.38 8.33 -0.52
N ARG A 75 7.87 9.53 -0.13
CA ARG A 75 8.95 9.68 0.86
C ARG A 75 8.57 9.07 2.21
N SER A 76 7.35 9.35 2.67
CA SER A 76 6.84 8.84 3.95
C SER A 76 6.73 7.31 3.96
N LEU A 77 6.32 6.70 2.85
CA LEU A 77 6.29 5.24 2.68
C LEU A 77 7.70 4.64 2.65
N LYS A 78 8.67 5.28 2.00
CA LYS A 78 10.07 4.82 2.05
C LYS A 78 10.63 4.88 3.47
N ALA A 79 10.30 5.91 4.23
CA ALA A 79 10.69 6.01 5.64
C ALA A 79 10.04 4.89 6.47
N LEU A 80 8.75 4.61 6.26
CA LEU A 80 8.06 3.49 6.90
C LEU A 80 8.71 2.14 6.58
N ALA A 81 9.10 1.91 5.32
CA ALA A 81 9.79 0.69 4.90
C ALA A 81 11.11 0.48 5.67
N LYS A 82 11.90 1.55 5.81
CA LYS A 82 13.15 1.52 6.58
C LYS A 82 12.91 1.30 8.06
N GLU A 83 11.90 1.97 8.62
CA GLU A 83 11.54 1.87 10.03
C GLU A 83 11.10 0.46 10.42
N MET A 84 10.32 -0.19 9.55
CA MET A 84 9.78 -1.52 9.79
C MET A 84 10.68 -2.66 9.29
N ASP A 85 11.82 -2.33 8.66
CA ASP A 85 12.71 -3.26 7.96
C ASP A 85 11.94 -4.22 7.02
N CYS A 86 11.04 -3.64 6.23
CA CYS A 86 10.02 -4.40 5.50
C CYS A 86 9.72 -3.76 4.13
N PRO A 87 9.52 -4.54 3.05
CA PRO A 87 9.10 -4.01 1.77
C PRO A 87 7.71 -3.37 1.87
N VAL A 88 7.58 -2.17 1.28
CA VAL A 88 6.29 -1.48 1.07
C VAL A 88 5.99 -1.49 -0.41
N VAL A 89 4.87 -2.09 -0.80
CA VAL A 89 4.34 -2.09 -2.17
C VAL A 89 3.12 -1.19 -2.20
N ALA A 90 3.15 -0.18 -3.06
CA ALA A 90 2.04 0.74 -3.21
C ALA A 90 1.55 0.75 -4.65
N LEU A 91 0.23 0.60 -4.83
CA LEU A 91 -0.41 0.75 -6.12
C LEU A 91 -0.54 2.24 -6.44
N SER A 92 -0.22 2.60 -7.68
CA SER A 92 -0.41 3.96 -8.19
C SER A 92 -1.19 3.90 -9.48
N GLN A 93 -2.19 4.77 -9.60
CA GLN A 93 -2.87 5.00 -10.88
C GLN A 93 -2.04 5.96 -11.75
N LEU A 94 -1.94 5.63 -13.04
CA LEU A 94 -1.34 6.50 -14.03
C LEU A 94 -2.31 7.63 -14.42
N ASN A 95 -1.77 8.75 -14.91
CA ASN A 95 -2.61 9.82 -15.45
C ASN A 95 -3.30 9.33 -16.74
N ARG A 96 -4.62 9.51 -16.84
CA ARG A 96 -5.42 9.15 -18.03
C ARG A 96 -4.99 9.89 -19.29
N SER A 97 -4.26 11.00 -19.18
CA SER A 97 -3.66 11.68 -20.34
C SER A 97 -2.71 10.80 -21.16
N LEU A 98 -2.19 9.71 -20.58
CA LEU A 98 -1.44 8.68 -21.30
C LEU A 98 -2.25 7.98 -22.39
N GLU A 99 -3.59 7.92 -22.27
CA GLU A 99 -4.48 7.28 -23.24
C GLU A 99 -4.53 8.02 -24.58
N ASN A 100 -4.23 9.33 -24.56
CA ASN A 100 -4.24 10.21 -25.74
C ASN A 100 -2.88 10.25 -26.46
N ARG A 101 -1.85 9.58 -25.94
CA ARG A 101 -0.53 9.56 -26.58
C ARG A 101 -0.52 8.52 -27.72
N PRO A 102 0.18 8.79 -28.84
CA PRO A 102 0.38 7.80 -29.90
C PRO A 102 1.05 6.53 -29.39
N ASN A 103 1.94 6.66 -28.40
CA ASN A 103 2.54 5.56 -27.66
C ASN A 103 1.94 5.47 -26.26
N LYS A 104 1.21 4.38 -25.98
CA LYS A 104 0.48 4.13 -24.73
C LYS A 104 1.28 3.34 -23.69
N ARG A 105 2.58 3.13 -23.92
CA ARG A 105 3.46 2.49 -22.93
C ARG A 105 3.61 3.43 -21.72
N PRO A 106 3.32 2.95 -20.48
CA PRO A 106 3.57 3.70 -19.26
C PRO A 106 5.01 4.19 -19.11
#